data_AF-A0A833VQ99-F1
#
_entry.id   AF-A0A833VQ99-F1
#
_cell.length_a   1.000
_cell.length_b   1.000
_cell.length_c   1.000
_cell.angle_alpha   90.00
_cell.angle_beta   90.00
_cell.angle_gamma   90.00
#
_symmetry.space_group_name_H-M   'P 1'
#
loop_
_entity.id
_entity.type
_entity.pdbx_description
1 polymer ?
#
loop_
_entity_poly.entity_id
_entity_poly.type
_entity_poly.pdbx_seq_one_letter_code
_entity_poly.pdbx_strand_id
1 'polypeptide(L)'
;MISPSIDPRSGFCAVTKTFYSIRSPVPLPSPSLPLSFPSYSFSLLPSPLPSHPALIDASTGETVSYPHLLSQVGSLTANLLTHFSISKGDVALVLSPTRMDFLVLYMSLLSIGAVVSPINPALTPSEISRLVHLSKPSLAFATSLTSQKLPSGLNAILLDTPQFKNMLQTTPTNFENMKQIEVLQSDLAVIQYSSGTTGRVKAAALSHRFFIAMTAGYLGTQSLSST
;
A
#
# COMPACT_ATOMS: atom_id res chain seq x y z
N MET A 1 10.60 -30.75 -0.79
CA MET A 1 10.01 -31.97 -1.36
C MET A 1 8.60 -32.11 -0.80
N ILE A 2 7.61 -32.32 -1.67
CA ILE A 2 6.22 -32.57 -1.28
C ILE A 2 6.20 -33.93 -0.54
N SER A 3 5.58 -34.00 0.65
CA SER A 3 5.45 -35.25 1.41
C SER A 3 4.81 -36.34 0.51
N PRO A 4 5.26 -37.60 0.55
CA PRO A 4 4.70 -38.68 -0.29
C PRO A 4 3.20 -38.93 -0.07
N SER A 5 2.60 -38.32 0.96
CA SER A 5 1.17 -38.37 1.27
C SER A 5 0.29 -37.32 0.57
N ILE A 6 0.87 -36.42 -0.24
CA ILE A 6 0.16 -35.35 -0.94
C ILE A 6 -0.04 -35.75 -2.40
N ASP A 7 -1.31 -35.79 -2.86
CA ASP A 7 -1.64 -36.01 -4.27
C ASP A 7 -1.11 -34.83 -5.12
N PRO A 8 -0.21 -35.06 -6.08
CA PRO A 8 0.40 -33.99 -6.87
C PRO A 8 -0.59 -33.29 -7.82
N ARG A 9 -1.75 -33.88 -8.13
CA ARG A 9 -2.75 -33.29 -9.03
C ARG A 9 -3.73 -32.38 -8.29
N SER A 10 -4.14 -32.80 -7.09
CA SER A 10 -5.15 -32.08 -6.28
C SER A 10 -4.53 -31.27 -5.14
N GLY A 11 -3.28 -31.54 -4.77
CA GLY A 11 -2.64 -31.00 -3.58
C GLY A 11 -3.23 -31.53 -2.27
N PHE A 12 -4.13 -32.53 -2.32
CA PHE A 12 -4.80 -33.07 -1.15
C PHE A 12 -3.89 -34.03 -0.38
N CYS A 13 -3.73 -33.81 0.93
CA CYS A 13 -3.06 -34.72 1.83
C CYS A 13 -4.09 -35.60 2.56
N ALA A 14 -4.14 -36.90 2.22
CA ALA A 14 -5.12 -37.82 2.80
C ALA A 14 -4.93 -38.04 4.32
N VAL A 15 -3.71 -37.82 4.82
CA VAL A 15 -3.34 -37.98 6.25
C VAL A 15 -3.81 -36.79 7.07
N THR A 16 -3.50 -35.56 6.66
CA THR A 16 -3.85 -34.35 7.41
C THR A 16 -5.23 -33.79 7.06
N LYS A 17 -5.86 -34.31 5.99
CA LYS A 17 -7.10 -33.78 5.41
C LYS A 17 -7.00 -32.31 5.00
N THR A 18 -5.80 -31.85 4.64
CA THR A 18 -5.50 -30.48 4.21
C THR A 18 -5.21 -30.42 2.71
N PHE A 19 -5.58 -29.30 2.07
CA PHE A 19 -5.16 -28.97 0.70
C PHE A 19 -3.92 -28.08 0.71
N TYR A 20 -2.95 -28.41 -0.14
CA TYR A 20 -1.76 -27.62 -0.39
C TYR A 20 -1.79 -27.09 -1.82
N SER A 21 -1.15 -25.94 -2.04
CA SER A 21 -0.91 -25.47 -3.41
C SER A 21 -0.05 -26.50 -4.14
N ILE A 22 -0.46 -26.88 -5.35
CA ILE A 22 0.36 -27.68 -6.28
C ILE A 22 1.51 -26.88 -6.90
N ARG A 23 1.51 -25.55 -6.72
CA ARG A 23 2.60 -24.69 -7.15
C ARG A 23 3.75 -24.76 -6.15
N SER A 24 4.97 -24.64 -6.66
CA SER A 24 6.17 -24.52 -5.84
C SER A 24 6.02 -23.39 -4.81
N PRO A 25 6.44 -23.61 -3.55
CA PRO A 25 6.48 -22.56 -2.56
C PRO A 25 7.34 -21.40 -3.06
N VAL A 26 6.84 -20.17 -2.90
CA VAL A 26 7.62 -18.97 -3.23
C VAL A 26 8.46 -18.60 -2.01
N PRO A 27 9.78 -18.36 -2.17
CA PRO A 27 10.61 -17.91 -1.06
C PRO A 27 10.15 -16.52 -0.58
N LEU A 28 10.02 -16.38 0.74
CA LEU A 28 9.72 -15.10 1.38
C LEU A 28 10.94 -14.61 2.17
N PRO A 29 11.15 -13.29 2.26
CA PRO A 29 12.18 -12.72 3.13
C PRO A 29 12.05 -13.20 4.59
N SER A 30 13.19 -13.26 5.29
CA SER A 30 13.24 -13.57 6.73
C SER A 30 12.28 -12.64 7.49
N PRO A 31 11.38 -13.14 8.36
CA PRO A 31 10.45 -12.31 9.11
C PRO A 31 11.13 -11.24 10.00
N SER A 32 12.37 -11.49 10.44
CA SER A 32 13.13 -10.57 11.30
C SER A 32 13.82 -9.44 10.55
N LEU A 33 13.91 -9.51 9.21
CA LEU A 33 14.52 -8.46 8.41
C LEU A 33 13.58 -7.24 8.39
N PRO A 34 14.04 -6.05 8.83
CA PRO A 34 13.29 -4.82 8.62
C PRO A 34 13.10 -4.57 7.12
N LEU A 35 11.87 -4.71 6.66
CA LEU A 35 11.53 -4.64 5.25
C LEU A 35 10.08 -4.18 5.10
N SER A 36 9.91 -2.98 4.55
CA SER A 36 8.62 -2.46 4.17
C SER A 36 8.15 -3.08 2.84
N PHE A 37 6.84 -3.05 2.61
CA PHE A 37 6.26 -3.46 1.31
C PHE A 37 6.79 -2.63 0.12
N PRO A 38 6.90 -1.28 0.20
CA PRO A 38 7.53 -0.49 -0.86
C PRO A 38 8.98 -0.90 -1.14
N SER A 39 9.81 -1.06 -0.11
CA SER A 39 11.22 -1.47 -0.27
C SER A 39 11.35 -2.83 -0.95
N TYR A 40 10.51 -3.80 -0.54
CA TYR A 40 10.45 -5.10 -1.21
C TYR A 40 10.03 -4.95 -2.68
N SER A 41 8.96 -4.21 -2.95
CA SER A 41 8.42 -4.02 -4.30
C SER A 41 9.43 -3.36 -5.24
N PHE A 42 10.14 -2.33 -4.78
CA PHE A 42 11.15 -1.65 -5.58
C PHE A 42 12.39 -2.51 -5.81
N SER A 43 12.75 -3.39 -4.86
CA SER A 43 13.87 -4.33 -5.04
C SER A 43 13.64 -5.37 -6.15
N LEU A 44 12.39 -5.53 -6.59
CA LEU A 44 12.01 -6.45 -7.67
C LEU A 44 12.10 -5.80 -9.06
N LEU A 45 12.34 -4.49 -9.14
CA LEU A 45 12.49 -3.80 -10.42
C LEU A 45 13.83 -4.18 -11.08
N PRO A 46 13.86 -4.38 -12.41
CA PRO A 46 15.08 -4.72 -13.11
C PRO A 46 16.03 -3.53 -13.20
N SER A 47 17.31 -3.82 -13.44
CA SER A 47 18.33 -2.84 -13.79
C SER A 47 18.91 -3.19 -15.17
N PRO A 48 18.75 -2.34 -16.21
CA PRO A 48 18.10 -1.02 -16.18
C PRO A 48 16.58 -1.10 -15.98
N LEU A 49 15.99 0.00 -15.50
CA LEU A 49 14.54 0.13 -15.35
C LEU A 49 13.82 -0.04 -16.70
N PRO A 50 12.57 -0.53 -16.72
CA PRO A 50 11.84 -0.70 -17.96
C PRO A 50 11.60 0.63 -18.68
N SER A 51 11.68 0.61 -20.01
CA SER A 51 11.43 1.77 -20.86
C SER A 51 9.94 2.07 -21.08
N HIS A 52 9.07 1.09 -20.84
CA HIS A 52 7.62 1.29 -20.90
C HIS A 52 7.11 2.04 -19.66
N PRO A 53 5.94 2.72 -19.73
CA PRO A 53 5.35 3.42 -18.60
C PRO A 53 5.11 2.52 -17.39
N ALA A 54 5.34 3.06 -16.19
CA ALA A 54 4.94 2.43 -14.93
C ALA A 54 3.43 2.59 -14.67
N LEU A 55 2.87 3.75 -15.02
CA LEU A 55 1.44 4.03 -14.91
C LEU A 55 0.94 4.69 -16.19
N ILE A 56 -0.31 4.39 -16.55
CA ILE A 56 -1.03 4.99 -17.68
C ILE A 56 -2.42 5.38 -17.19
N ASP A 57 -2.79 6.64 -17.38
CA ASP A 57 -4.18 7.07 -17.22
C ASP A 57 -4.95 6.67 -18.48
N ALA A 58 -5.88 5.74 -18.34
CA ALA A 58 -6.63 5.22 -19.48
C ALA A 58 -7.56 6.26 -20.13
N SER A 59 -7.95 7.30 -19.38
CA SER A 59 -8.88 8.32 -19.87
C SER A 59 -8.17 9.45 -20.62
N THR A 60 -6.98 9.84 -20.18
CA THR A 60 -6.20 10.95 -20.77
C THR A 60 -5.06 10.47 -21.67
N GLY A 61 -4.61 9.23 -21.50
CA GLY A 61 -3.39 8.71 -22.13
C GLY A 61 -2.11 9.22 -21.49
N GLU A 62 -2.18 9.98 -20.40
CA GLU A 62 -1.00 10.43 -19.67
C GLU A 62 -0.22 9.24 -19.10
N THR A 63 1.11 9.35 -19.10
CA THR A 63 1.99 8.27 -18.68
C THR A 63 3.00 8.74 -17.66
N VAL A 64 3.36 7.84 -16.73
CA VAL A 64 4.41 8.06 -15.74
C VAL A 64 5.45 6.96 -15.92
N SER A 65 6.72 7.36 -16.08
CA SER A 65 7.85 6.42 -16.19
C SER A 65 8.27 5.89 -14.82
N TYR A 66 8.96 4.74 -14.78
CA TYR A 66 9.51 4.19 -13.53
C TYR A 66 10.43 5.17 -12.79
N PRO A 67 11.40 5.85 -13.44
CA PRO A 67 12.23 6.84 -12.75
C PRO A 67 11.41 7.98 -12.13
N HIS A 68 10.37 8.44 -12.83
CA HIS A 68 9.52 9.52 -12.32
C HIS A 68 8.69 9.05 -11.12
N LEU A 69 8.09 7.86 -11.19
CA LEU A 69 7.35 7.27 -10.07
C LEU A 69 8.23 7.14 -8.81
N LEU A 70 9.44 6.59 -8.95
CA LEU A 70 10.37 6.40 -7.83
C LEU A 70 10.80 7.74 -7.23
N SER A 71 11.08 8.73 -8.08
CA SER A 71 11.42 10.09 -7.65
C SER A 71 10.27 10.76 -6.88
N GLN A 72 9.04 10.63 -7.37
CA GLN A 72 7.85 11.16 -6.70
C GLN A 72 7.60 10.49 -5.35
N VAL A 73 7.79 9.16 -5.25
CA VAL A 73 7.68 8.44 -3.98
C VAL A 73 8.73 8.94 -2.99
N GLY A 74 9.97 9.12 -3.43
CA GLY A 74 11.05 9.67 -2.59
C GLY A 74 10.73 11.09 -2.09
N SER A 75 10.33 11.98 -3.01
CA SER A 75 9.98 13.37 -2.72
C SER A 75 8.83 13.47 -1.73
N LEU A 76 7.75 12.73 -1.95
CA LEU A 76 6.60 12.74 -1.05
C LEU A 76 6.93 12.12 0.31
N THR A 77 7.71 11.04 0.37
CA THR A 77 8.20 10.44 1.63
C THR A 77 8.95 11.48 2.46
N ALA A 78 9.84 12.23 1.82
CA ALA A 78 10.62 13.27 2.47
C ALA A 78 9.73 14.42 3.00
N ASN A 79 8.76 14.87 2.20
CA ASN A 79 7.81 15.89 2.64
C ASN A 79 6.94 15.40 3.80
N LEU A 80 6.44 14.16 3.77
CA LEU A 80 5.64 13.57 4.84
C LEU A 80 6.40 13.57 6.17
N LEU A 81 7.68 13.17 6.16
CA LEU A 81 8.52 13.17 7.36
C LEU A 81 8.88 14.57 7.86
N THR A 82 8.96 15.56 6.97
CA THR A 82 9.43 16.92 7.34
C THR A 82 8.30 17.81 7.81
N HIS A 83 7.15 17.77 7.14
CA HIS A 83 6.13 18.80 7.24
C HIS A 83 4.83 18.34 7.90
N PHE A 84 4.65 17.04 8.12
CA PHE A 84 3.39 16.49 8.60
C PHE A 84 3.58 15.68 9.88
N SER A 85 2.58 15.77 10.75
CA SER A 85 2.54 15.02 12.01
C SER A 85 2.00 13.61 11.79
N ILE A 86 2.63 12.84 10.89
CA ILE A 86 2.33 11.43 10.68
C ILE A 86 3.58 10.59 10.91
N SER A 87 3.45 9.62 11.81
CA SER A 87 4.54 8.76 12.26
C SER A 87 4.26 7.30 11.96
N LYS A 88 5.27 6.46 12.18
CA LYS A 88 5.12 5.00 12.12
C LYS A 88 3.96 4.54 13.03
N GLY A 89 3.05 3.73 12.47
CA GLY A 89 1.87 3.20 13.16
C GLY A 89 0.64 4.10 13.12
N ASP A 90 0.79 5.38 12.75
CA ASP A 90 -0.35 6.28 12.59
C ASP A 90 -1.19 5.91 11.36
N VAL A 91 -2.50 6.11 11.46
CA VAL A 91 -3.42 5.78 10.37
C VAL A 91 -3.65 7.00 9.48
N ALA A 92 -3.29 6.86 8.21
CA ALA A 92 -3.61 7.77 7.11
C ALA A 92 -4.92 7.33 6.43
N LEU A 93 -6.00 8.08 6.64
CA LEU A 93 -7.24 7.88 5.89
C LEU A 93 -7.06 8.37 4.46
N VAL A 94 -7.46 7.59 3.46
CA VAL A 94 -7.43 8.04 2.06
C VAL A 94 -8.84 8.00 1.48
N LEU A 95 -9.42 9.17 1.26
CA LEU A 95 -10.77 9.37 0.72
C LEU A 95 -10.67 10.13 -0.61
N SER A 96 -10.40 9.42 -1.70
CA SER A 96 -10.19 10.06 -3.01
C SER A 96 -10.65 9.15 -4.16
N PRO A 97 -11.17 9.69 -5.27
CA PRO A 97 -11.43 8.94 -6.51
C PRO A 97 -10.15 8.37 -7.12
N THR A 98 -10.26 7.42 -8.04
CA THR A 98 -9.09 6.89 -8.77
C THR A 98 -8.28 7.99 -9.44
N ARG A 99 -6.97 8.02 -9.18
CA ARG A 99 -6.00 9.00 -9.72
C ARG A 99 -4.62 8.36 -9.86
N MET A 100 -3.74 8.93 -10.69
CA MET A 100 -2.37 8.41 -10.86
C MET A 100 -1.49 8.60 -9.61
N ASP A 101 -1.69 9.68 -8.85
CA ASP A 101 -0.91 10.02 -7.65
C ASP A 101 -1.18 9.12 -6.44
N PHE A 102 -2.20 8.25 -6.52
CA PHE A 102 -2.54 7.30 -5.45
C PHE A 102 -1.41 6.33 -5.11
N LEU A 103 -0.76 5.78 -6.14
CA LEU A 103 0.32 4.82 -5.92
C LEU A 103 1.50 5.49 -5.22
N VAL A 104 1.82 6.72 -5.62
CA VAL A 104 2.85 7.53 -4.98
C VAL A 104 2.52 7.73 -3.50
N LEU A 105 1.30 8.20 -3.20
CA LEU A 105 0.84 8.41 -1.83
C LEU A 105 0.95 7.14 -0.97
N TYR A 106 0.49 6.00 -1.48
CA TYR A 106 0.52 4.73 -0.75
C TYR A 106 1.96 4.30 -0.48
N MET A 107 2.82 4.32 -1.50
CA MET A 107 4.20 3.89 -1.34
C MET A 107 4.96 4.81 -0.37
N SER A 108 4.70 6.11 -0.40
CA SER A 108 5.32 7.06 0.54
C SER A 108 4.85 6.87 1.98
N LEU A 109 3.54 6.74 2.22
CA LEU A 109 2.99 6.47 3.56
C LEU A 109 3.51 5.15 4.14
N LEU A 110 3.50 4.09 3.34
CA LEU A 110 4.02 2.79 3.76
C LEU A 110 5.54 2.80 3.99
N SER A 111 6.28 3.65 3.28
CA SER A 111 7.74 3.78 3.45
C SER A 111 8.13 4.42 4.79
N ILE A 112 7.26 5.28 5.35
CA ILE A 112 7.44 5.87 6.69
C ILE A 112 6.80 5.00 7.79
N GLY A 113 6.24 3.84 7.44
CA GLY A 113 5.56 2.93 8.36
C GLY A 113 4.18 3.41 8.81
N ALA A 114 3.57 4.37 8.12
CA ALA A 114 2.19 4.75 8.37
C ALA A 114 1.22 3.69 7.81
N VAL A 115 0.05 3.59 8.42
CA VAL A 115 -1.00 2.64 8.06
C VAL A 115 -1.99 3.29 7.12
N VAL A 116 -2.14 2.77 5.91
CA VAL A 116 -3.07 3.32 4.93
C VAL A 116 -4.48 2.76 5.14
N SER A 117 -5.49 3.63 5.23
CA SER A 117 -6.89 3.22 5.29
C SER A 117 -7.68 3.80 4.11
N PRO A 118 -7.80 3.07 2.98
CA PRO A 118 -8.65 3.48 1.87
C PRO A 118 -10.12 3.50 2.27
N ILE A 119 -10.83 4.53 1.82
CA ILE A 119 -12.29 4.58 1.86
C ILE A 119 -12.83 4.92 0.47
N ASN A 120 -13.90 4.21 0.09
CA ASN A 120 -14.62 4.48 -1.14
C ASN A 120 -15.28 5.88 -1.08
N PRO A 121 -14.95 6.81 -2.00
CA PRO A 121 -15.52 8.15 -2.01
C PRO A 121 -17.04 8.16 -2.30
N ALA A 122 -17.62 7.07 -2.78
CA ALA A 122 -19.07 6.94 -2.97
C ALA A 122 -19.85 6.81 -1.65
N LEU A 123 -19.18 6.48 -0.53
CA LEU A 123 -19.84 6.39 0.77
C LEU A 123 -20.44 7.73 1.20
N THR A 124 -21.50 7.64 2.00
CA THR A 124 -22.13 8.78 2.66
C THR A 124 -21.26 9.30 3.80
N PRO A 125 -21.42 10.57 4.22
CA PRO A 125 -20.71 11.09 5.39
C PRO A 125 -20.92 10.26 6.66
N SER A 126 -22.11 9.69 6.85
CA SER A 126 -22.42 8.84 8.02
C SER A 126 -21.62 7.54 8.03
N GLU A 127 -21.47 6.89 6.87
CA GLU A 127 -20.67 5.68 6.71
C GLU A 127 -19.19 5.99 6.89
N ILE A 128 -18.70 7.08 6.28
CA ILE A 128 -17.32 7.55 6.44
C ILE A 128 -17.02 7.81 7.92
N SER A 129 -17.90 8.52 8.63
CA SER A 129 -17.76 8.76 10.07
C SER A 129 -17.64 7.44 10.84
N ARG A 130 -18.48 6.45 10.54
CA ARG A 130 -18.37 5.11 11.16
C ARG A 130 -17.00 4.45 10.91
N LEU A 131 -16.44 4.56 9.70
CA LEU A 131 -15.12 4.01 9.38
C LEU A 131 -13.99 4.78 10.08
N VAL A 132 -14.09 6.10 10.18
CA VAL A 132 -13.17 6.96 10.94
C VAL A 132 -13.16 6.57 12.42
N HIS A 133 -14.32 6.28 13.00
CA HIS A 133 -14.40 5.80 14.39
C HIS A 133 -13.72 4.44 14.60
N LEU A 134 -13.75 3.56 13.59
CA LEU A 134 -13.12 2.25 13.65
C LEU A 134 -11.60 2.31 13.50
N SER A 135 -11.09 3.17 12.62
CA SER A 135 -9.66 3.25 12.28
C SER A 135 -8.89 4.33 13.02
N LYS A 136 -9.59 5.34 13.57
CA LYS A 136 -9.01 6.47 14.31
C LYS A 136 -7.81 7.13 13.60
N PRO A 137 -8.00 7.61 12.36
CA PRO A 137 -6.93 8.26 11.60
C PRO A 137 -6.40 9.51 12.30
N SER A 138 -5.09 9.71 12.24
CA SER A 138 -4.45 10.95 12.68
C SER A 138 -4.47 12.02 11.59
N LEU A 139 -4.55 11.60 10.33
CA LEU A 139 -4.50 12.47 9.16
C LEU A 139 -5.31 11.86 8.01
N ALA A 140 -6.03 12.70 7.28
CA ALA A 140 -6.72 12.33 6.07
C ALA A 140 -6.04 12.88 4.82
N PHE A 141 -6.18 12.15 3.72
CA PHE A 141 -5.83 12.55 2.37
C PHE A 141 -7.09 12.49 1.53
N ALA A 142 -7.51 13.62 0.99
CA ALA A 142 -8.77 13.75 0.26
C ALA A 142 -8.60 14.66 -0.96
N THR A 143 -9.61 14.78 -1.80
CA THR A 143 -9.66 15.84 -2.82
C THR A 143 -10.59 16.95 -2.34
N SER A 144 -10.56 18.09 -3.02
CA SER A 144 -11.49 19.20 -2.75
C SER A 144 -12.96 18.76 -2.89
N LEU A 145 -13.23 17.76 -3.74
CA LEU A 145 -14.55 17.15 -3.92
C LEU A 145 -14.99 16.29 -2.72
N THR A 146 -14.07 15.52 -2.13
CA THR A 146 -14.42 14.52 -1.11
C THR A 146 -14.20 14.99 0.32
N SER A 147 -13.39 16.04 0.52
CA SER A 147 -13.03 16.57 1.84
C SER A 147 -14.25 17.00 2.67
N GLN A 148 -15.30 17.51 2.01
CA GLN A 148 -16.55 17.91 2.66
C GLN A 148 -17.30 16.76 3.35
N LYS A 149 -16.97 15.51 3.02
CA LYS A 149 -17.56 14.33 3.66
C LYS A 149 -16.81 13.89 4.92
N LEU A 150 -15.64 14.45 5.19
CA LEU A 150 -14.85 14.09 6.36
C LEU A 150 -15.49 14.66 7.64
N PRO A 151 -15.45 13.93 8.76
CA PRO A 151 -15.91 14.45 10.04
C PRO A 151 -15.13 15.69 10.46
N SER A 152 -15.81 16.61 11.15
CA SER A 152 -15.16 17.79 11.73
C SER A 152 -14.05 17.38 12.71
N GLY A 153 -12.92 18.09 12.66
CA GLY A 153 -11.76 17.85 13.54
C GLY A 153 -10.73 16.86 12.99
N LEU A 154 -11.00 16.17 11.88
CA LEU A 154 -9.99 15.38 11.19
C LEU A 154 -9.24 16.25 10.17
N ASN A 155 -7.96 16.51 10.43
CA ASN A 155 -7.11 17.27 9.53
C ASN A 155 -6.96 16.53 8.19
N ALA A 156 -7.03 17.26 7.09
CA ALA A 156 -6.99 16.71 5.75
C ALA A 156 -5.98 17.44 4.84
N ILE A 157 -5.18 16.67 4.11
CA ILE A 157 -4.36 17.15 3.00
C ILE A 157 -5.15 16.95 1.70
N LEU A 158 -5.24 18.01 0.91
CA LEU A 158 -5.96 17.99 -0.36
C LEU A 158 -5.00 17.63 -1.50
N LEU A 159 -5.24 16.47 -2.12
CA LEU A 159 -4.41 15.86 -3.16
C LEU A 159 -4.45 16.61 -4.50
N ASP A 160 -5.52 17.34 -4.76
CA ASP A 160 -5.74 18.09 -6.00
C ASP A 160 -5.24 19.53 -5.95
N THR A 161 -4.48 19.89 -4.91
CA THR A 161 -3.92 21.22 -4.74
C THR A 161 -2.56 21.39 -5.42
N PRO A 162 -2.21 22.61 -5.89
CA PRO A 162 -0.86 22.90 -6.37
C PRO A 162 0.24 22.60 -5.34
N GLN A 163 -0.06 22.78 -4.05
CA GLN A 163 0.85 22.49 -2.95
C GLN A 163 1.21 21.00 -2.89
N PHE A 164 0.19 20.11 -2.95
CA PHE A 164 0.45 18.68 -2.95
C PHE A 164 1.23 18.25 -4.21
N LYS A 165 0.88 18.78 -5.39
CA LYS A 165 1.63 18.51 -6.63
C LYS A 165 3.09 18.93 -6.53
N ASN A 166 3.38 20.07 -5.89
CA ASN A 166 4.74 20.52 -5.65
C ASN A 166 5.52 19.55 -4.73
N MET A 167 4.89 19.03 -3.68
CA MET A 167 5.51 18.02 -2.79
C MET A 167 5.89 16.72 -3.51
N LEU A 168 5.22 16.38 -4.62
CA LEU A 168 5.61 15.22 -5.45
C LEU A 168 6.89 15.48 -6.24
N GLN A 169 7.29 16.73 -6.42
CA GLN A 169 8.37 17.14 -7.32
C GLN A 169 9.57 17.72 -6.58
N THR A 170 9.42 18.07 -5.31
CA THR A 170 10.47 18.73 -4.51
C THR A 170 10.80 17.92 -3.28
N THR A 171 12.10 17.87 -2.95
CA THR A 171 12.59 17.27 -1.71
C THR A 171 13.02 18.38 -0.75
N PRO A 172 12.61 18.35 0.52
CA PRO A 172 13.07 19.31 1.53
C PRO A 172 14.60 19.29 1.68
N THR A 173 15.21 20.47 1.80
CA THR A 173 16.68 20.65 1.88
C THR A 173 17.34 19.92 3.04
N ASN A 174 16.62 19.65 4.13
CA ASN A 174 17.16 18.99 5.31
C ASN A 174 16.93 17.47 5.33
N PHE A 175 16.39 16.89 4.26
CA PHE A 175 16.01 15.48 4.24
C PHE A 175 17.21 14.51 4.33
N GLU A 176 18.37 14.88 3.76
CA GLU A 176 19.57 14.01 3.76
C GLU A 176 20.06 13.65 5.17
N ASN A 177 19.71 14.45 6.18
CA ASN A 177 20.07 14.24 7.58
C ASN A 177 19.02 13.44 8.37
N MET A 178 17.87 13.10 7.77
CA MET A 178 16.84 12.36 8.48
C MET A 178 17.17 10.87 8.58
N LYS A 179 17.04 10.35 9.81
CA LYS A 179 17.21 8.93 10.07
C LYS A 179 16.11 8.15 9.34
N GLN A 180 16.52 7.15 8.56
CA GLN A 180 15.59 6.24 7.91
C GLN A 180 14.71 5.55 8.96
N ILE A 181 13.40 5.56 8.74
CA ILE A 181 12.45 4.88 9.62
C ILE A 181 12.55 3.37 9.36
N GLU A 182 12.82 2.62 10.42
CA GLU A 182 12.84 1.18 10.36
C GLU A 182 11.41 0.64 10.38
N VAL A 183 11.00 -0.03 9.31
CA VAL A 183 9.67 -0.66 9.17
C VAL A 183 9.84 -2.18 9.14
N LEU A 184 9.15 -2.87 10.04
CA LEU A 184 9.16 -4.32 10.15
C LEU A 184 8.06 -4.93 9.29
N GLN A 185 8.28 -6.15 8.82
CA GLN A 185 7.28 -6.88 8.03
C GLN A 185 6.00 -7.16 8.83
N SER A 186 6.09 -7.29 10.15
CA SER A 186 4.94 -7.47 11.04
C SER A 186 4.15 -6.20 11.29
N ASP A 187 4.70 -5.02 10.98
CA ASP A 187 4.01 -3.75 11.19
C ASP A 187 2.77 -3.68 10.30
N LEU A 188 1.76 -2.99 10.81
CA LEU A 188 0.50 -2.78 10.10
C LEU A 188 0.76 -1.88 8.89
N ALA A 189 0.27 -2.29 7.72
CA ALA A 189 0.42 -1.54 6.47
C ALA A 189 -0.91 -0.95 6.02
N VAL A 190 -1.99 -1.74 6.05
CA VAL A 190 -3.29 -1.32 5.52
C VAL A 190 -4.42 -1.75 6.44
N ILE A 191 -5.39 -0.85 6.64
CA ILE A 191 -6.70 -1.18 7.23
C ILE A 191 -7.76 -1.17 6.13
N GLN A 192 -8.36 -2.32 5.86
CA GLN A 192 -9.49 -2.46 4.94
C GLN A 192 -10.78 -2.77 5.69
N TYR A 193 -11.93 -2.54 5.07
CA TYR A 193 -13.23 -2.74 5.70
C TYR A 193 -14.00 -3.85 5.01
N SER A 194 -14.59 -4.74 5.81
CA SER A 194 -15.49 -5.80 5.32
C SER A 194 -16.85 -5.63 5.94
N SER A 195 -17.92 -5.93 5.19
CA SER A 195 -19.30 -5.90 5.70
C SER A 195 -19.53 -6.91 6.84
N GLY A 196 -18.71 -7.96 6.89
CA GLY A 196 -18.80 -9.03 7.88
C GLY A 196 -20.05 -9.90 7.71
N THR A 197 -19.97 -11.18 8.03
CA THR A 197 -21.13 -12.10 7.97
C THR A 197 -22.23 -11.75 8.98
N THR A 198 -21.90 -10.93 9.99
CA THR A 198 -22.81 -10.49 11.06
C THR A 198 -23.44 -9.12 10.79
N GLY A 199 -23.31 -8.58 9.57
CA GLY A 199 -23.88 -7.30 9.13
C GLY A 199 -23.21 -6.04 9.69
N ARG A 200 -22.24 -6.18 10.61
CA ARG A 200 -21.46 -5.06 11.16
C ARG A 200 -20.11 -4.96 10.45
N VAL A 201 -19.82 -3.78 9.91
CA VAL A 201 -18.52 -3.48 9.29
C VAL A 201 -17.38 -3.72 10.29
N LYS A 202 -16.34 -4.44 9.84
CA LYS A 202 -15.11 -4.74 10.60
C LYS A 202 -13.89 -4.17 9.87
N ALA A 203 -12.92 -3.66 10.65
CA ALA A 203 -11.61 -3.26 10.17
C ALA A 203 -10.66 -4.47 10.15
N ALA A 204 -10.19 -4.85 8.97
CA ALA A 204 -9.18 -5.87 8.75
C ALA A 204 -7.80 -5.22 8.70
N ALA A 205 -6.94 -5.62 9.63
CA ALA A 205 -5.58 -5.11 9.77
C ALA A 205 -4.61 -6.01 8.98
N LEU A 206 -3.95 -5.46 7.96
CA LEU A 206 -3.06 -6.18 7.04
C LEU A 206 -1.63 -5.66 7.17
N SER A 207 -0.69 -6.54 7.51
CA SER A 207 0.72 -6.17 7.71
C SER A 207 1.48 -5.97 6.39
N HIS A 208 2.68 -5.39 6.45
CA HIS A 208 3.57 -5.36 5.27
C HIS A 208 3.87 -6.76 4.74
N ARG A 209 4.03 -7.75 5.63
CA ARG A 209 4.27 -9.16 5.25
C ARG A 209 3.13 -9.74 4.42
N PHE A 210 1.88 -9.34 4.68
CA PHE A 210 0.74 -9.77 3.87
C PHE A 210 0.92 -9.37 2.41
N PHE A 211 1.25 -8.10 2.15
CA PHE A 211 1.47 -7.60 0.78
C PHE A 211 2.74 -8.16 0.14
N ILE A 212 3.82 -8.31 0.90
CA ILE A 212 5.05 -8.99 0.44
C ILE A 212 4.73 -10.41 -0.03
N ALA A 213 3.99 -11.18 0.78
CA ALA A 213 3.61 -12.56 0.44
C ALA A 213 2.67 -12.62 -0.78
N MET A 214 1.73 -11.69 -0.91
CA MET A 214 0.87 -11.60 -2.09
C MET A 214 1.66 -11.30 -3.37
N THR A 215 2.57 -10.33 -3.34
CA THR A 215 3.41 -9.97 -4.50
C THR A 215 4.35 -11.11 -4.87
N ALA A 216 5.01 -11.74 -3.90
CA ALA A 216 5.84 -12.91 -4.14
C ALA A 216 5.01 -14.04 -4.78
N GLY A 217 3.85 -14.34 -4.21
CA GLY A 217 2.91 -15.34 -4.72
C GLY A 217 2.52 -15.07 -6.16
N TYR A 218 2.15 -13.83 -6.49
CA TYR A 218 1.78 -13.41 -7.85
C TYR A 218 2.94 -13.59 -8.85
N LEU A 219 4.15 -13.14 -8.51
CA LEU A 219 5.32 -13.29 -9.38
C LEU A 219 5.67 -14.76 -9.62
N GLY A 220 5.52 -15.61 -8.60
CA GLY A 220 5.66 -17.06 -8.75
C GLY A 220 4.66 -17.70 -9.71
N THR A 221 3.54 -17.02 -10.02
CA THR A 221 2.59 -17.49 -11.06
C THR A 221 2.99 -17.08 -12.47
N GLN A 222 3.59 -15.89 -12.61
CA GLN A 222 3.99 -15.30 -13.90
C GLN A 222 5.18 -16.04 -14.53
N SER A 223 6.11 -16.53 -13.72
CA SER A 223 7.28 -17.29 -14.19
C SER A 223 6.94 -18.64 -14.83
N LEU A 224 5.73 -19.15 -14.60
CA LEU A 224 5.24 -20.42 -15.17
C LEU A 224 4.47 -20.22 -16.49
N SER A 225 4.05 -19.00 -16.83
CA SER A 225 3.37 -18.68 -18.08
C SER A 225 4.33 -18.30 -19.23
N SER A 226 5.63 -18.23 -18.94
CA SER A 226 6.69 -17.88 -19.89
C SER A 226 7.55 -19.07 -20.35
N THR A 227 7.09 -20.30 -20.11
CA THR A 227 7.68 -21.56 -20.63
C THR A 227 6.66 -22.31 -21.46
#